data_AF-A0A7C4W6I0-F1
#
_entry.id   AF-A0A7C4W6I0-F1
#
_cell.length_a   1.000
_cell.length_b   1.000
_cell.length_c   1.000
_cell.angle_alpha   90.00
_cell.angle_beta   90.00
_cell.angle_gamma   90.00
#
_symmetry.space_group_name_H-M   'P 1'
#
loop_
_entity.id
_entity.type
_entity.pdbx_description
1 polymer ?
#
loop_
_entity_poly.entity_id
_entity_poly.type
_entity_poly.pdbx_seq_one_letter_code
_entity_poly.pdbx_strand_id
1 'polypeptide(L)'
;YLLSLLNINLRQFLRGVEKLIVYVLSDVISTITYVCFNIIFLVFLKMGLEGCLISTVLSSVVTLVYIFIAGRVYRYIRFGIDVQLLKEMLRYSLPLVPNGLMWWIMNVSDRYMLTFFLGYSATGLYSVSAKFPTIISLLYGIFFQAWQLSAMQEFGKEDFEIFF
;
A
#
# COMPACT_ATOMS: atom_id res chain seq x y z
N TYR A 1 6.48 -2.11 11.64
CA TYR A 1 5.05 -1.83 11.35
C TYR A 1 4.75 -0.33 11.29
N LEU A 2 5.09 0.47 12.31
CA LEU A 2 4.78 1.91 12.29
C LEU A 2 5.48 2.67 11.14
N LEU A 3 6.76 2.34 10.88
CA LEU A 3 7.53 2.89 9.75
C LEU A 3 6.93 2.57 8.38
N SER A 4 6.38 1.36 8.21
CA SER A 4 5.76 0.96 6.94
C SER A 4 4.42 1.67 6.73
N LEU A 5 3.65 1.90 7.79
CA LEU A 5 2.43 2.72 7.72
C LEU A 5 2.75 4.17 7.35
N LEU A 6 3.77 4.76 7.95
CA LEU A 6 4.21 6.13 7.62
C LEU A 6 4.61 6.23 6.14
N ASN A 7 5.39 5.27 5.65
CA ASN A 7 5.79 5.19 4.25
C ASN A 7 4.59 5.13 3.30
N ILE A 8 3.60 4.29 3.58
CA ILE A 8 2.38 4.17 2.76
C ILE A 8 1.64 5.51 2.68
N ASN A 9 1.42 6.17 3.82
CA ASN A 9 0.73 7.46 3.85
C ASN A 9 1.50 8.57 3.11
N LEU A 10 2.82 8.64 3.30
CA LEU A 10 3.66 9.62 2.60
C LEU A 10 3.69 9.40 1.08
N ARG A 11 3.68 8.15 0.63
CA ARG A 11 3.57 7.83 -0.81
C ARG A 11 2.22 8.25 -1.37
N GLN A 12 1.11 7.95 -0.68
CA GLN A 12 -0.22 8.41 -1.12
C GLN A 12 -0.32 9.94 -1.11
N PHE A 13 0.31 10.61 -0.14
CA PHE A 13 0.42 12.07 -0.15
C PHE A 13 1.19 12.60 -1.38
N LEU A 14 2.34 12.01 -1.72
CA LEU A 14 3.09 12.40 -2.93
C LEU A 14 2.25 12.22 -4.21
N ARG A 15 1.45 11.17 -4.28
CA ARG A 15 0.48 10.96 -5.36
C ARG A 15 -0.59 12.04 -5.39
N GLY A 16 -1.13 12.43 -4.22
CA GLY A 16 -2.11 13.51 -4.09
C GLY A 16 -1.57 14.90 -4.44
N VAL A 17 -0.27 15.14 -4.30
CA VAL A 17 0.41 16.39 -4.71
C VAL A 17 1.00 16.28 -6.14
N GLU A 18 0.50 15.33 -6.94
CA GLU A 18 0.90 15.08 -8.35
C GLU A 18 2.39 14.78 -8.59
N LYS A 19 3.16 14.41 -7.54
CA LYS A 19 4.56 13.99 -7.66
C LYS A 19 4.67 12.51 -8.02
N LEU A 20 4.05 12.13 -9.13
CA LEU A 20 3.92 10.75 -9.59
C LEU A 20 5.28 10.06 -9.80
N ILE A 21 6.28 10.76 -10.33
CA ILE A 21 7.62 10.18 -10.56
C ILE A 21 8.28 9.78 -9.23
N VAL A 22 8.21 10.63 -8.21
CA VAL A 22 8.78 10.34 -6.88
C VAL A 22 8.01 9.19 -6.22
N TYR A 23 6.69 9.16 -6.38
CA TYR A 23 5.85 8.05 -5.91
C TYR A 23 6.27 6.72 -6.55
N VAL A 24 6.33 6.64 -7.88
CA VAL A 24 6.69 5.41 -8.60
C VAL A 24 8.11 4.95 -8.25
N LEU A 25 9.08 5.88 -8.25
CA LEU A 25 10.45 5.56 -7.88
C LEU A 25 10.56 5.06 -6.43
N SER A 26 9.76 5.59 -5.51
CA SER A 26 9.76 5.12 -4.12
C SER A 26 9.27 3.67 -3.99
N ASP A 27 8.30 3.24 -4.79
CA ASP A 27 7.83 1.85 -4.82
C ASP A 27 8.88 0.91 -5.43
N VAL A 28 9.54 1.34 -6.51
CA VAL A 28 10.63 0.59 -7.14
C VAL A 28 11.80 0.43 -6.17
N ILE A 29 12.23 1.53 -5.53
CA ILE A 29 13.31 1.52 -4.54
C ILE A 29 12.93 0.61 -3.38
N SER A 30 11.72 0.72 -2.82
CA SER A 30 11.26 -0.13 -1.72
C SER A 30 11.35 -1.61 -2.09
N THR A 31 10.92 -1.98 -3.30
CA THR A 31 10.91 -3.37 -3.77
C THR A 31 12.33 -3.90 -3.97
N ILE A 32 13.18 -3.15 -4.69
CA ILE A 32 14.57 -3.55 -4.94
C ILE A 32 15.32 -3.69 -3.63
N THR A 33 15.22 -2.68 -2.76
CA THR A 33 15.96 -2.68 -1.48
C THR A 33 15.48 -3.82 -0.57
N TYR A 34 14.17 -4.09 -0.54
CA TYR A 34 13.63 -5.23 0.19
C TYR A 34 14.20 -6.55 -0.34
N VAL A 35 14.17 -6.79 -1.65
CA VAL A 35 14.68 -8.02 -2.26
C VAL A 35 16.18 -8.18 -2.01
N CYS A 36 16.97 -7.12 -2.19
CA CYS A 36 18.40 -7.15 -1.93
C CYS A 36 18.70 -7.51 -0.47
N PHE A 37 18.10 -6.82 0.49
CA PHE A 37 18.29 -7.13 1.91
C PHE A 37 17.74 -8.50 2.29
N ASN A 38 16.64 -8.93 1.67
CA ASN A 38 16.08 -10.25 1.93
C ASN A 38 17.01 -11.36 1.48
N ILE A 39 17.57 -11.27 0.28
CA ILE A 39 18.56 -12.23 -0.22
C ILE A 39 19.81 -12.21 0.68
N ILE A 40 20.30 -11.03 1.08
CA ILE A 40 21.47 -10.91 1.95
C ILE A 40 21.24 -11.61 3.30
N PHE A 41 20.14 -11.31 4.00
CA PHE A 41 19.89 -11.88 5.32
C PHE A 41 19.49 -13.36 5.29
N LEU A 42 18.75 -13.77 4.25
CA LEU A 42 18.25 -15.13 4.13
C LEU A 42 19.33 -16.09 3.62
N VAL A 43 20.09 -15.70 2.59
CA VAL A 43 21.09 -16.58 1.96
C VAL A 43 22.44 -16.54 2.67
N PHE A 44 22.96 -15.35 2.98
CA PHE A 44 24.32 -15.22 3.56
C PHE A 44 24.31 -15.37 5.08
N LEU A 45 23.39 -14.70 5.76
CA LEU A 45 23.33 -14.69 7.23
C LEU A 45 22.48 -15.82 7.82
N LYS A 46 21.73 -16.56 6.98
CA LYS A 46 20.87 -17.70 7.36
C LYS A 46 19.95 -17.41 8.54
N MET A 47 19.49 -16.15 8.66
CA MET A 47 18.66 -15.69 9.79
C MET A 47 17.20 -16.15 9.70
N GLY A 48 16.84 -16.97 8.70
CA GLY A 48 15.49 -17.48 8.51
C GLY A 48 14.44 -16.36 8.47
N LEU A 49 13.41 -16.48 9.31
CA LEU A 49 12.29 -15.52 9.38
C LEU A 49 12.73 -14.13 9.89
N GLU A 50 13.67 -14.09 10.84
CA GLU A 50 14.19 -12.84 11.42
C GLU A 50 14.86 -11.96 10.35
N GLY A 51 15.56 -12.61 9.41
CA GLY A 51 16.16 -11.95 8.26
C GLY A 51 15.13 -11.17 7.44
N CYS A 52 13.96 -11.78 7.18
CA CYS A 52 12.87 -11.13 6.44
C CYS A 52 12.28 -9.91 7.17
N LEU A 53 12.13 -10.00 8.50
CA LEU A 53 11.64 -8.89 9.31
C LEU A 53 12.63 -7.72 9.26
N ILE A 54 13.93 -7.99 9.40
CA ILE A 54 14.99 -6.98 9.34
C ILE A 54 15.05 -6.35 7.94
N SER A 55 14.96 -7.13 6.86
CA SER A 55 14.88 -6.60 5.48
C SER A 55 13.74 -5.59 5.32
N THR A 56 12.58 -5.90 5.89
CA THR A 56 11.38 -5.06 5.81
C THR A 56 11.60 -3.72 6.51
N VAL A 57 12.25 -3.73 7.68
CA VAL A 57 12.56 -2.52 8.43
C VAL A 57 13.58 -1.68 7.66
N LEU A 58 14.68 -2.28 7.21
CA LEU A 58 15.74 -1.57 6.50
C LEU A 58 15.25 -0.98 5.16
N SER A 59 14.47 -1.73 4.37
CA SER A 59 13.90 -1.23 3.13
C SER A 59 12.94 -0.06 3.38
N SER A 60 12.15 -0.13 4.46
CA SER A 60 11.26 0.97 4.88
C SER A 60 12.05 2.22 5.27
N VAL A 61 13.20 2.08 5.93
CA VAL A 61 14.07 3.21 6.29
C VAL A 61 14.68 3.85 5.04
N VAL A 62 15.24 3.04 4.13
CA VAL A 62 15.82 3.55 2.87
C VAL A 62 14.78 4.30 2.04
N THR A 63 13.58 3.74 1.92
CA THR A 63 12.47 4.37 1.19
C THR A 63 12.02 5.67 1.84
N LEU A 64 11.95 5.70 3.18
CA LEU A 64 11.59 6.91 3.91
C LEU A 64 12.59 8.03 3.66
N VAL A 65 13.89 7.73 3.76
CA VAL A 65 14.97 8.70 3.48
C VAL A 65 14.86 9.23 2.05
N TYR A 66 14.63 8.35 1.07
CA TYR A 66 14.41 8.76 -0.32
C TYR A 66 13.23 9.73 -0.46
N ILE A 67 12.08 9.39 0.13
CA ILE A 67 10.86 10.22 0.09
C ILE A 67 11.12 11.60 0.74
N PHE A 68 11.81 11.65 1.87
CA PHE A 68 12.12 12.91 2.55
C PHE A 68 12.99 13.83 1.69
N ILE A 69 14.02 13.28 1.02
CA ILE A 69 14.96 14.05 0.19
C ILE A 69 14.32 14.44 -1.15
N ALA A 70 13.82 13.46 -1.90
CA ALA A 70 13.30 13.65 -3.25
C ALA A 70 11.90 14.29 -3.26
N GLY A 71 11.03 13.88 -2.34
CA GLY A 71 9.68 14.43 -2.20
C GLY A 71 9.64 15.84 -1.61
N ARG A 72 10.73 16.27 -0.95
CA ARG A 72 10.83 17.50 -0.16
C ARG A 72 9.64 17.68 0.78
N VAL A 73 9.22 16.58 1.41
CA VAL A 73 8.04 16.52 2.29
C VAL A 73 8.13 17.57 3.40
N TYR A 74 9.34 17.87 3.87
CA TYR A 74 9.62 18.89 4.87
C TYR A 74 9.04 20.29 4.54
N ARG A 75 8.81 20.61 3.26
CA ARG A 75 8.21 21.91 2.86
C ARG A 75 6.70 21.99 3.09
N TYR A 76 6.04 20.83 3.21
CA TYR A 76 4.59 20.73 3.38
C TYR A 76 4.18 20.51 4.83
N ILE A 77 5.15 20.30 5.72
CA ILE A 77 4.90 20.14 7.16
C ILE A 77 4.57 21.53 7.72
N ARG A 78 3.28 21.80 7.93
CA ARG A 78 2.82 22.92 8.76
C ARG A 78 2.48 22.40 10.14
N PHE A 79 2.98 23.08 11.17
CA PHE A 79 2.59 22.82 12.54
C PHE A 79 1.23 23.48 12.81
N GLY A 80 0.17 22.68 12.81
CA GLY A 80 -1.19 23.10 13.09
C GLY A 80 -2.18 22.01 12.69
N ILE A 81 -3.09 21.65 13.60
CA ILE A 81 -4.17 20.70 13.31
C ILE A 81 -5.43 21.53 13.05
N ASP A 82 -5.96 21.42 11.84
CA ASP A 82 -7.28 21.94 11.53
C ASP A 82 -8.33 20.90 11.96
N VAL A 83 -9.01 21.18 13.07
CA VAL A 83 -10.02 20.29 13.65
C VAL A 83 -11.23 20.12 12.72
N GLN A 84 -11.56 21.14 11.93
CA GLN A 84 -12.67 21.08 10.98
C GLN A 84 -12.33 20.14 9.83
N LEU A 85 -11.15 20.30 9.22
CA LEU A 85 -10.65 19.39 8.18
C LEU A 85 -10.55 17.95 8.71
N LEU A 86 -10.02 17.77 9.92
CA LEU A 86 -9.89 16.44 10.54
C LEU A 86 -11.26 15.76 10.69
N LYS A 87 -12.29 16.51 11.11
CA LYS A 87 -13.65 15.99 11.27
C LYS A 87 -14.26 15.58 9.93
N GLU A 88 -14.02 16.35 8.87
CA GLU A 88 -14.46 16.00 7.51
C GLU A 88 -13.77 14.73 7.01
N MET A 89 -12.44 14.64 7.15
CA MET A 89 -11.67 13.44 6.79
C MET A 89 -12.12 12.19 7.56
N LEU A 90 -12.40 12.32 8.86
CA LEU A 90 -12.90 11.24 9.69
C LEU A 90 -14.32 10.81 9.31
N ARG A 91 -15.22 11.77 9.03
CA ARG A 91 -16.59 11.46 8.59
C ARG A 91 -16.60 10.71 7.27
N TYR A 92 -15.67 11.03 6.36
CA TYR A 92 -15.49 10.30 5.12
C TYR A 92 -14.85 8.92 5.32
N SER A 93 -13.88 8.82 6.24
CA SER A 93 -13.12 7.58 6.48
C SER A 93 -13.88 6.55 7.33
N LEU A 94 -14.69 6.99 8.30
CA LEU A 94 -15.51 6.14 9.18
C LEU A 94 -16.38 5.11 8.43
N PRO A 95 -17.15 5.46 7.39
CA PRO A 95 -17.94 4.49 6.62
C PRO A 95 -17.09 3.55 5.77
N LEU A 96 -15.83 3.90 5.47
CA LEU A 96 -14.90 3.06 4.71
C LEU A 96 -14.24 1.98 5.58
N VAL A 97 -14.13 2.21 6.90
CA VAL A 97 -13.52 1.23 7.84
C VAL A 97 -14.24 -0.12 7.83
N PRO A 98 -15.59 -0.21 7.94
CA PRO A 98 -16.31 -1.47 7.85
C PRO A 98 -16.01 -2.26 6.57
N ASN A 99 -15.89 -1.59 5.43
CA ASN A 99 -15.58 -2.24 4.15
C ASN A 99 -14.22 -2.94 4.19
N GLY A 100 -13.18 -2.25 4.69
CA GLY A 100 -11.85 -2.83 4.85
C GLY A 100 -11.82 -3.98 5.87
N LEU A 101 -12.56 -3.84 6.97
CA LEU A 101 -12.69 -4.90 7.98
C LEU A 101 -13.38 -6.14 7.41
N MET A 102 -14.44 -5.97 6.61
CA MET A 102 -15.17 -7.09 6.01
C MET A 102 -14.27 -7.88 5.05
N TRP A 103 -13.48 -7.19 4.24
CA TRP A 103 -12.48 -7.81 3.37
C TRP A 103 -11.41 -8.58 4.15
N TRP A 104 -10.93 -8.03 5.26
CA TRP A 104 -9.97 -8.71 6.12
C TRP A 104 -10.57 -9.96 6.77
N ILE A 105 -11.81 -9.86 7.28
CA ILE A 105 -12.54 -10.98 7.88
C ILE A 105 -12.74 -12.10 6.85
N MET A 106 -13.15 -11.80 5.62
CA MET A 106 -13.26 -12.79 4.55
C MET A 106 -11.94 -13.53 4.32
N ASN A 107 -10.82 -12.79 4.14
CA ASN A 107 -9.51 -13.40 3.87
C ASN A 107 -9.02 -14.32 4.99
N VAL A 108 -9.24 -13.89 6.24
CA VAL A 108 -8.90 -14.69 7.43
C VAL A 108 -9.81 -15.90 7.52
N SER A 109 -11.11 -15.72 7.34
CA SER A 109 -12.12 -16.78 7.44
C SER A 109 -11.87 -17.90 6.43
N ASP A 110 -11.58 -17.56 5.18
CA ASP A 110 -11.26 -18.53 4.13
C ASP A 110 -10.08 -19.43 4.55
N ARG A 111 -8.98 -18.83 5.05
CA ARG A 111 -7.80 -19.60 5.47
C ARG A 111 -8.03 -20.43 6.72
N TYR A 112 -8.73 -19.88 7.72
CA TYR A 112 -9.03 -20.61 8.95
C TYR A 112 -9.98 -21.77 8.70
N MET A 113 -11.02 -21.58 7.88
CA MET A 113 -11.94 -22.65 7.48
C MET A 113 -11.19 -23.75 6.72
N LEU A 114 -10.39 -23.40 5.71
CA LEU A 114 -9.61 -24.39 4.95
C LEU A 114 -8.64 -25.17 5.84
N THR A 115 -7.98 -24.50 6.78
CA THR A 115 -7.06 -25.16 7.72
C THR A 115 -7.81 -26.10 8.66
N PHE A 116 -8.97 -25.68 9.17
CA PHE A 116 -9.78 -26.46 10.10
C PHE A 116 -10.40 -27.70 9.44
N PHE A 117 -10.95 -27.58 8.23
CA PHE A 117 -11.67 -28.66 7.56
C PHE A 117 -10.78 -29.57 6.70
N LEU A 118 -9.76 -29.02 6.04
CA LEU A 118 -8.96 -29.72 5.02
C LEU A 118 -7.46 -29.82 5.38
N GLY A 119 -7.06 -29.24 6.52
CA GLY A 119 -5.69 -29.26 7.01
C GLY A 119 -4.74 -28.31 6.28
N TYR A 120 -3.48 -28.32 6.72
CA TYR A 120 -2.45 -27.41 6.23
C TYR A 120 -2.07 -27.64 4.75
N SER A 121 -2.15 -28.87 4.26
CA SER A 121 -1.81 -29.21 2.87
C SER A 121 -2.74 -28.54 1.85
N ALA A 122 -4.06 -28.57 2.11
CA ALA A 122 -5.06 -27.91 1.26
C ALA A 122 -4.93 -26.38 1.33
N THR A 123 -4.61 -25.84 2.51
CA THR A 123 -4.36 -24.41 2.71
C THR A 123 -3.12 -23.93 1.94
N GLY A 124 -2.09 -24.78 1.85
CA GLY A 124 -0.91 -24.54 1.03
C GLY A 124 -1.24 -24.49 -0.46
N LEU A 125 -2.03 -25.45 -0.96
CA LEU A 125 -2.49 -25.46 -2.35
C LEU A 125 -3.35 -24.23 -2.66
N TYR A 126 -4.29 -23.88 -1.78
CA TYR A 126 -5.09 -22.65 -1.91
C TYR A 126 -4.21 -21.39 -1.96
N SER A 127 -3.17 -21.32 -1.13
CA SER A 127 -2.25 -20.17 -1.12
C SER A 127 -1.49 -20.01 -2.44
N VAL A 128 -1.25 -21.10 -3.17
CA VAL A 128 -0.69 -21.06 -4.53
C VAL A 128 -1.76 -20.64 -5.53
N SER A 129 -2.95 -21.24 -5.48
CA SER A 129 -4.06 -20.93 -6.39
C SER A 129 -4.56 -19.48 -6.28
N ALA A 130 -4.56 -18.92 -5.08
CA ALA A 130 -4.95 -17.53 -4.81
C ALA A 130 -4.04 -16.50 -5.51
N LYS A 131 -2.87 -16.90 -6.02
CA LYS A 131 -2.01 -16.03 -6.82
C LYS A 131 -2.58 -15.72 -8.19
N PHE A 132 -3.36 -16.61 -8.80
CA PHE A 132 -3.93 -16.38 -10.13
C PHE A 132 -4.92 -15.20 -10.15
N PRO A 133 -5.94 -15.15 -9.27
CA PRO A 133 -6.81 -13.98 -9.14
C PRO A 133 -6.04 -12.69 -8.86
N THR A 134 -4.96 -12.76 -8.09
CA THR A 134 -4.15 -11.59 -7.71
C THR A 134 -3.56 -10.89 -8.95
N ILE A 135 -3.19 -11.64 -10.00
CA ILE A 135 -2.70 -11.06 -11.26
C ILE A 135 -3.81 -10.27 -11.96
N ILE A 136 -5.02 -10.82 -12.00
CA ILE A 136 -6.20 -10.15 -12.58
C ILE A 136 -6.54 -8.88 -11.79
N SER A 137 -6.54 -8.98 -10.45
CA SER A 137 -6.76 -7.84 -9.57
C SER A 137 -5.69 -6.76 -9.73
N LEU A 138 -4.44 -7.12 -10.04
CA LEU A 138 -3.38 -6.17 -10.31
C LEU A 138 -3.66 -5.37 -11.59
N LEU A 139 -4.06 -6.04 -12.68
CA LEU A 139 -4.45 -5.36 -13.92
C LEU A 139 -5.62 -4.41 -13.68
N TYR A 140 -6.67 -4.89 -13.03
CA TYR A 140 -7.82 -4.07 -12.63
C TYR A 140 -7.39 -2.86 -11.80
N GLY A 141 -6.49 -3.06 -10.83
CA GLY A 141 -5.96 -2.01 -9.97
C GLY A 141 -5.25 -0.89 -10.74
N ILE A 142 -4.48 -1.22 -11.77
CA ILE A 142 -3.81 -0.22 -12.63
C ILE A 142 -4.84 0.64 -13.35
N PHE A 143 -5.84 0.03 -13.98
CA PHE A 143 -6.92 0.74 -14.66
C PHE A 143 -7.71 1.62 -13.68
N PHE A 144 -8.08 1.09 -12.52
CA PHE A 144 -8.82 1.83 -11.50
C PHE A 144 -8.03 3.04 -10.99
N GLN A 145 -6.72 2.90 -10.77
CA GLN A 145 -5.84 4.00 -10.34
C GLN A 145 -5.74 5.11 -11.39
N ALA A 146 -5.65 4.76 -12.67
CA ALA A 146 -5.60 5.71 -13.78
C ALA A 146 -6.94 6.44 -13.92
N TRP A 147 -8.05 5.69 -13.93
CA TRP A 147 -9.40 6.24 -13.99
C TRP A 147 -9.67 7.20 -12.82
N GLN A 148 -9.30 6.81 -11.59
CA GLN A 148 -9.48 7.67 -10.41
C GLN A 148 -8.72 9.00 -10.54
N LEU A 149 -7.50 8.99 -11.09
CA LEU A 149 -6.72 10.21 -11.30
C LEU A 149 -7.40 11.11 -12.34
N SER A 150 -7.83 10.56 -13.48
CA SER A 150 -8.55 11.30 -14.52
C SER A 150 -9.86 11.88 -14.01
N ALA A 151 -10.66 11.09 -13.27
CA ALA A 151 -11.92 11.55 -12.70
C ALA A 151 -11.73 12.73 -11.74
N MET A 152 -10.66 12.72 -10.93
CA MET A 152 -10.34 13.82 -10.01
C MET A 152 -9.85 15.09 -10.71
N GLN A 153 -9.17 14.96 -11.86
CA GLN A 153 -8.73 16.12 -12.66
C GLN A 153 -9.87 16.79 -13.43
N GLU A 154 -10.90 16.02 -13.78
CA GLU A 154 -12.08 16.53 -14.48
C GLU A 154 -13.18 17.02 -13.53
N PHE A 155 -13.14 16.60 -12.25
CA PHE A 155 -14.06 17.03 -11.21
C PHE A 155 -13.97 18.56 -11.01
N GLY A 156 -14.98 19.29 -11.52
CA GLY A 156 -15.08 20.75 -11.41
C GLY A 156 -14.78 21.55 -12.69
N LYS A 157 -14.59 20.91 -13.86
CA LYS A 157 -14.56 21.60 -15.17
C LYS A 157 -15.97 21.65 -15.80
N GLU A 158 -16.22 22.64 -16.65
CA GLU A 158 -17.52 22.87 -17.30
C GLU A 158 -18.00 21.70 -18.20
N ASP A 159 -17.10 20.85 -18.69
CA ASP A 159 -17.41 19.67 -19.55
C ASP A 159 -17.66 18.35 -18.77
N PHE A 160 -17.84 18.41 -17.45
CA PHE A 160 -18.00 17.22 -16.60
C PHE A 160 -19.19 16.32 -16.98
N GLU A 161 -20.21 16.88 -17.63
CA GLU A 161 -21.40 16.13 -18.08
C GLU A 161 -21.14 15.24 -19.32
N ILE A 162 -20.01 15.39 -20.02
CA ILE A 162 -19.74 14.63 -21.26
C ILE A 162 -19.05 13.27 -20.97
N PHE A 163 -18.54 13.07 -19.75
CA PHE A 163 -17.82 11.85 -19.35
C PHE A 163 -18.62 10.88 -18.44
N PHE A 164 -19.85 11.24 -18.07
CA PHE A 164 -20.79 10.41 -17.30
C PHE A 164 -22.06 10.11 -18.10
#